data_AF-A0A2W4IZP2-F1
#
_entry.id   AF-A0A2W4IZP2-F1
#
_cell.length_a   1.000
_cell.length_b   1.000
_cell.length_c   1.000
_cell.angle_alpha   90.00
_cell.angle_beta   90.00
_cell.angle_gamma   90.00
#
_symmetry.space_group_name_H-M   'P 1'
#
loop_
_entity.id
_entity.type
_entity.pdbx_description
1 polymer ?
#
loop_
_entity_poly.entity_id
_entity_poly.type
_entity_poly.pdbx_seq_one_letter_code
_entity_poly.pdbx_strand_id
1 'polypeptide(L)'
;MIIFFQVLQGFFYFFTLVIGALLLRGEIMFGSEIFKVIKEVLMPGYLIFCGIMIGYIIAAIWKNKSSGNTVPSQERIFKKSFIIGILMGLVLALSYTLF
;
A
#
# COMPACT_ATOMS: atom_id res chain seq x y z
N MET A 1 3.10 -17.73 4.14
CA MET A 1 2.98 -16.27 4.39
C MET A 1 4.08 -15.43 3.74
N ILE A 2 5.36 -15.81 3.78
CA ILE A 2 6.47 -15.00 3.21
C ILE A 2 6.33 -14.78 1.68
N ILE A 3 5.96 -15.82 0.93
CA ILE A 3 5.78 -15.74 -0.53
C ILE A 3 4.64 -14.78 -0.90
N PHE A 4 3.50 -14.86 -0.20
CA PHE A 4 2.37 -13.95 -0.40
C PHE A 4 2.80 -12.49 -0.23
N PHE A 5 3.68 -12.23 0.73
CA PHE A 5 4.18 -10.89 1.00
C PHE A 5 5.21 -10.38 0.01
N GLN A 6 6.08 -11.26 -0.47
CA GLN A 6 7.03 -10.93 -1.52
C GLN A 6 6.31 -10.63 -2.85
N VAL A 7 5.24 -11.39 -3.14
CA VAL A 7 4.34 -11.12 -4.27
C VAL A 7 3.61 -9.79 -4.08
N LEU A 8 3.07 -9.51 -2.88
CA LEU A 8 2.40 -8.24 -2.57
C LEU A 8 3.35 -7.03 -2.73
N GLN A 9 4.59 -7.14 -2.24
CA GLN A 9 5.60 -6.11 -2.37
C GLN A 9 6.03 -5.90 -3.83
N GLY A 10 6.21 -6.98 -4.59
CA GLY A 10 6.48 -6.91 -6.03
C GLY A 10 5.32 -6.25 -6.79
N PHE A 11 4.09 -6.61 -6.45
CA PHE A 11 2.88 -6.02 -7.04
C PHE A 11 2.76 -4.53 -6.73
N PHE A 12 3.04 -4.14 -5.48
CA PHE A 12 3.09 -2.73 -5.08
C PHE A 12 4.16 -1.97 -5.88
N TYR A 13 5.37 -2.50 -5.98
CA TYR A 13 6.46 -1.85 -6.71
C TYR A 13 6.12 -1.67 -8.19
N PHE A 14 5.50 -2.69 -8.81
CA PHE A 14 5.03 -2.61 -10.19
C PHE A 14 3.94 -1.54 -10.35
N PHE A 15 2.96 -1.50 -9.45
CA PHE A 15 1.93 -0.47 -9.45
C PHE A 15 2.50 0.94 -9.23
N THR A 16 3.44 1.11 -8.30
CA THR A 16 4.17 2.39 -8.11
C THR A 16 4.88 2.82 -9.38
N LEU A 17 5.52 1.89 -10.08
CA LEU A 17 6.22 2.19 -11.33
C LEU A 17 5.24 2.62 -12.44
N VAL A 18 4.14 1.89 -12.59
CA VAL A 18 3.09 2.21 -13.58
C VAL A 18 2.44 3.56 -13.27
N ILE A 19 2.10 3.80 -12.01
CA ILE A 19 1.52 5.07 -11.56
C ILE A 19 2.53 6.21 -11.71
N GLY A 20 3.80 6.00 -11.37
CA GLY A 20 4.86 6.99 -11.55
C GLY A 20 5.11 7.33 -13.03
N ALA A 21 5.11 6.33 -13.90
CA ALA A 21 5.22 6.52 -15.35
C ALA A 21 4.00 7.26 -15.91
N LEU A 22 2.79 6.92 -15.44
CA LEU A 22 1.57 7.67 -15.74
C LEU A 22 1.66 9.10 -15.20
N LEU A 23 2.20 9.33 -14.00
CA LEU A 23 2.31 10.66 -13.41
C LEU A 23 3.27 11.57 -14.19
N LEU A 24 4.37 11.02 -14.70
CA LEU A 24 5.42 11.74 -15.41
C LEU A 24 5.11 12.02 -16.89
N ARG A 25 4.33 11.15 -17.55
CA ARG A 25 4.04 11.26 -19.00
C ARG A 25 2.56 11.16 -19.39
N GLY A 26 1.69 10.83 -18.45
CA GLY A 26 0.25 10.63 -18.71
C GLY A 26 -0.47 11.91 -19.13
N GLU A 27 -0.01 13.08 -18.65
CA GLU A 27 -0.57 14.37 -19.07
C GLU A 27 -0.40 14.63 -20.58
N ILE A 28 0.70 14.11 -21.16
CA ILE A 28 1.03 14.26 -22.58
C ILE A 28 0.32 13.21 -23.45
N MET A 29 0.06 12.01 -22.92
CA MET A 29 -0.60 10.92 -23.65
C MET A 29 -2.14 10.92 -23.59
N PHE A 30 -2.73 11.27 -22.45
CA PHE A 30 -4.18 11.16 -22.22
C PHE A 30 -4.93 12.49 -22.28
N GLY A 31 -4.21 13.61 -22.31
CA GLY A 31 -4.81 14.95 -22.23
C GLY A 31 -5.20 15.33 -20.80
N SER A 32 -5.17 16.63 -20.51
CA SER A 32 -5.27 17.19 -19.15
C SER A 32 -6.54 16.78 -18.40
N GLU A 33 -7.67 16.71 -19.07
CA GLU A 33 -8.98 16.40 -18.47
C GLU A 33 -9.07 14.94 -18.00
N ILE A 34 -8.71 14.00 -18.87
CA ILE A 34 -8.79 12.56 -18.59
C ILE A 34 -7.72 12.16 -17.57
N PHE A 35 -6.54 12.77 -17.66
CA PHE A 35 -5.46 12.57 -16.71
C PHE A 35 -5.83 13.03 -15.30
N LYS A 36 -6.57 14.15 -15.18
CA LYS A 36 -7.02 14.68 -13.89
C LYS A 36 -7.99 13.72 -13.20
N VAL A 37 -8.99 13.20 -13.92
CA VAL A 37 -9.96 12.23 -13.38
C VAL A 37 -9.29 10.91 -13.00
N ILE A 38 -8.39 10.40 -13.86
CA ILE A 38 -7.64 9.18 -13.55
C ILE A 38 -6.79 9.39 -12.30
N LYS A 39 -6.07 10.51 -12.19
CA LYS A 39 -5.23 10.81 -11.03
C LYS A 39 -6.04 10.93 -9.75
N GLU A 40 -7.21 11.57 -9.80
CA GLU A 40 -8.10 11.76 -8.65
C GLU A 40 -8.62 10.43 -8.07
N VAL A 41 -8.80 9.40 -8.90
CA VAL A 41 -9.18 8.04 -8.46
C VAL A 41 -7.96 7.17 -8.14
N LEU A 42 -6.87 7.33 -8.89
CA LEU A 42 -5.67 6.50 -8.76
C LEU A 42 -4.84 6.84 -7.52
N MET A 43 -4.82 8.11 -7.13
CA MET A 43 -4.08 8.62 -5.97
C MET A 43 -4.62 8.13 -4.62
N PRO A 44 -5.95 8.15 -4.33
CA PRO A 44 -6.49 7.53 -3.12
C PRO A 44 -6.29 6.00 -3.13
N GLY A 45 -6.43 5.34 -4.28
CA GLY A 45 -6.11 3.93 -4.42
C GLY A 45 -4.66 3.62 -4.05
N TYR A 46 -3.73 4.43 -4.54
CA TYR A 46 -2.31 4.32 -4.24
C TYR A 46 -2.00 4.57 -2.75
N LEU A 47 -2.67 5.53 -2.12
CA LEU A 47 -2.51 5.83 -0.69
C LEU A 47 -2.94 4.65 0.20
N ILE A 48 -4.04 3.96 -0.15
CA ILE A 48 -4.47 2.74 0.53
C ILE A 48 -3.39 1.66 0.42
N PHE A 49 -2.89 1.43 -0.80
CA PHE A 49 -1.80 0.48 -1.04
C PHE A 49 -0.54 0.83 -0.26
N CYS A 50 -0.22 2.12 -0.13
CA CYS A 50 0.95 2.61 0.61
C CYS A 50 0.80 2.33 2.12
N GLY A 51 -0.38 2.58 2.68
CA GLY A 51 -0.70 2.25 4.08
C GLY A 51 -0.61 0.75 4.37
N ILE A 52 -1.11 -0.10 3.46
CA ILE A 52 -0.99 -1.55 3.55
C ILE A 52 0.48 -1.98 3.60
N MET A 53 1.33 -1.37 2.76
CA MET A 53 2.76 -1.68 2.74
C MET A 53 3.48 -1.25 4.02
N ILE A 54 3.13 -0.10 4.59
CA ILE A 54 3.65 0.34 5.90
C ILE A 54 3.24 -0.64 7.01
N GLY A 55 1.97 -1.04 7.05
CA GLY A 55 1.48 -2.06 8.00
C GLY A 55 2.20 -3.40 7.85
N TYR A 56 2.54 -3.77 6.62
CA TYR A 56 3.37 -4.94 6.34
C TYR A 56 4.79 -4.82 6.89
N ILE A 57 5.49 -3.71 6.61
CA ILE A 57 6.86 -3.48 7.09
C ILE A 57 6.90 -3.55 8.62
N ILE A 58 5.92 -2.95 9.30
CA ILE A 58 5.79 -3.01 10.75
C ILE A 58 5.60 -4.46 11.23
N ALA A 59 4.74 -5.24 10.57
CA ALA A 59 4.52 -6.66 10.88
C ALA A 59 5.81 -7.49 10.70
N ALA A 60 6.57 -7.24 9.64
CA ALA A 60 7.81 -7.93 9.33
C ALA A 60 8.93 -7.61 10.35
N ILE A 61 9.06 -6.34 10.77
CA ILE A 61 10.01 -5.91 11.81
C ILE A 61 9.64 -6.54 13.16
N TRP A 62 8.35 -6.54 13.52
CA TRP A 62 7.88 -7.20 14.75
C TRP A 62 8.13 -8.71 14.75
N LYS A 63 7.95 -9.38 13.60
CA LYS A 63 8.29 -10.80 13.43
C LYS A 63 9.76 -11.06 13.72
N ASN A 64 10.66 -10.19 13.23
CA ASN A 64 12.10 -10.35 13.42
C ASN A 64 12.54 -10.10 14.87
N LYS A 65 11.80 -9.24 15.59
CA LYS A 65 12.03 -8.94 17.01
C LYS A 65 11.49 -10.03 17.96
N SER A 66 10.47 -10.77 17.54
CA SER A 66 9.80 -11.83 18.32
C SER A 66 10.33 -13.23 17.98
N SER A 67 11.67 -13.37 17.91
CA SER A 67 12.36 -14.66 17.70
C SER A 67 12.40 -15.52 18.99
N GLY A 68 11.30 -15.54 19.74
CA GLY A 68 11.12 -16.29 20.97
C GLY A 68 9.76 -16.98 20.97
N ASN A 69 9.74 -18.24 20.52
CA ASN A 69 8.74 -19.28 20.82
C ASN A 69 7.28 -18.83 20.96
N THR A 70 6.53 -18.70 19.84
CA THR A 70 5.09 -19.04 19.77
C THR A 70 4.52 -18.84 18.36
N VAL A 71 4.48 -19.94 17.59
CA VAL A 71 3.94 -20.03 16.22
C VAL A 71 2.47 -19.56 16.07
N PRO A 72 1.53 -19.78 17.03
CA PRO A 72 0.12 -19.33 16.86
C PRO A 72 -0.09 -17.83 17.14
N SER A 73 0.91 -17.11 17.66
CA SER A 73 0.82 -15.68 17.96
C SER A 73 1.20 -14.80 16.76
N GLN A 74 2.01 -15.32 15.83
CA GLN A 74 2.50 -14.56 14.67
C GLN A 74 1.41 -14.20 13.67
N GLU A 75 0.46 -15.10 13.39
CA GLU A 75 -0.65 -14.81 12.46
C GLU A 75 -1.59 -13.73 13.00
N ARG A 76 -1.81 -13.70 14.32
CA ARG A 76 -2.60 -12.66 14.99
C ARG A 76 -1.92 -11.29 14.95
N ILE A 77 -0.61 -11.25 15.17
CA ILE A 77 0.19 -10.02 15.04
C ILE A 77 0.13 -9.53 13.59
N PHE A 78 0.25 -10.44 12.62
CA PHE A 78 0.18 -10.12 11.21
C PHE A 78 -1.16 -9.52 10.80
N LYS A 79 -2.27 -10.18 11.17
CA LYS A 79 -3.61 -9.66 10.93
C LYS A 79 -3.82 -8.30 11.58
N LYS A 80 -3.38 -8.10 12.82
CA LYS A 80 -3.51 -6.80 13.52
C LYS A 80 -2.73 -5.70 12.81
N SER A 81 -1.46 -5.92 12.49
CA SER A 81 -0.63 -4.92 11.81
C SER A 81 -1.10 -4.62 10.39
N PHE A 82 -1.63 -5.62 9.69
CA PHE A 82 -2.23 -5.44 8.37
C PHE A 82 -3.52 -4.61 8.44
N ILE A 83 -4.38 -4.88 9.42
CA ILE A 83 -5.59 -4.08 9.68
C ILE A 83 -5.22 -2.63 10.00
N ILE A 84 -4.19 -2.40 10.82
CA ILE A 84 -3.69 -1.05 11.13
C ILE A 84 -3.18 -0.36 9.86
N GLY A 85 -2.43 -1.08 9.01
CA GLY A 85 -1.96 -0.55 7.72
C GLY A 85 -3.10 -0.17 6.78
N ILE A 86 -4.14 -1.01 6.68
CA ILE A 86 -5.36 -0.71 5.93
C ILE A 86 -6.05 0.53 6.51
N LEU A 87 -6.22 0.59 7.83
CA LEU A 87 -6.88 1.72 8.49
C LEU A 87 -6.12 3.03 8.21
N MET A 88 -4.80 3.00 8.31
CA MET A 88 -3.93 4.14 8.05
C MET A 88 -4.01 4.55 6.57
N GLY A 89 -3.94 3.60 5.65
CA GLY A 89 -4.10 3.86 4.21
C GLY A 89 -5.47 4.43 3.84
N LEU A 90 -6.53 3.96 4.50
CA LEU A 90 -7.90 4.43 4.30
C LEU A 90 -8.09 5.85 4.85
N VAL A 91 -7.50 6.16 6.02
CA VAL A 91 -7.47 7.54 6.56
C VAL A 91 -6.71 8.47 5.62
N LEU A 92 -5.56 8.05 5.08
CA LEU A 92 -4.80 8.84 4.10
C LEU A 92 -5.59 9.08 2.80
N ALA A 93 -6.28 8.06 2.29
CA ALA A 93 -7.10 8.21 1.09
C ALA A 93 -8.31 9.13 1.33
N LEU A 94 -9.01 8.98 2.46
CA LEU A 94 -10.12 9.87 2.83
C LEU A 94 -9.67 11.31 2.99
N SER A 95 -8.53 11.55 3.66
CA SER A 95 -8.00 12.91 3.80
C SER A 95 -7.56 13.52 2.48
N TYR A 96 -7.05 12.73 1.53
CA TYR A 96 -6.78 13.21 0.16
C TYR A 96 -8.06 13.49 -0.64
N THR A 97 -9.16 12.77 -0.38
CA THR A 97 -10.42 12.97 -1.12
C THR A 97 -11.25 14.12 -0.55
N LEU A 98 -11.10 14.42 0.75
CA LEU A 98 -11.80 15.49 1.47
C LEU A 98 -11.14 16.86 1.36
N PHE A 99 -9.87 16.94 0.91
CA PHE A 99 -9.04 18.13 0.95
C PHE A 99 -8.46 18.44 -0.44
#